data_AF-A0A2P4PD79-F1
#
_entry.id   AF-A0A2P4PD79-F1
#
_cell.length_a   1.000
_cell.length_b   1.000
_cell.length_c   1.000
_cell.angle_alpha   90.00
_cell.angle_beta   90.00
_cell.angle_gamma   90.00
#
_symmetry.space_group_name_H-M   'P 1'
#
loop_
_entity.id
_entity.type
_entity.pdbx_description
1 polymer ?
#
loop_
_entity_poly.entity_id
_entity_poly.type
_entity_poly.pdbx_seq_one_letter_code
_entity_poly.pdbx_strand_id
1 'polypeptide(L)'
;MASIQSSSQAVNEENGQSIEDDNNFVPVRKTYNTLGLSILCIGIASFVIQTELAQFVQTGIKFHKPYFILWVAHSCYMIILPLQFMFRLNPLQYLVEFLDVGVELFGTIKPTYYSVLTRNQAVEEVDHNNYSIDDTSITQILTSRYYRSVIIYILKISLLFACGICISGYIWYIAVNLTTMAKLTAIYNTSCFWAYVFSIILLSESIKVEKIIATFLSITGVVIMTFFGKENNDNGHFNNNTIVIVMGDLLACFGALMYGLYQVLYKKLGSPPTPSFLFANTITGLIGVHTFLFLWIPIPLLHFTGIELFELPDSGTFGFILLIAIAGVFFNASFMLVIALTSPLFAAIGIMLTIPIVAWADLIVINTPITVSTVVGSFCILLAFVLLSWASIRDEIRKLYFS
;
A
#
# COMPACT_ATOMS: atom_id res chain seq x y z
N MET A 1 33.54 49.22 -63.29
CA MET A 1 32.36 48.86 -62.47
C MET A 1 31.79 47.58 -63.07
N ALA A 2 32.34 46.39 -62.78
CA ALA A 2 32.25 45.64 -61.51
C ALA A 2 30.78 45.25 -61.20
N SER A 3 30.38 44.00 -60.98
CA SER A 3 31.08 42.71 -60.96
C SER A 3 30.04 41.59 -60.73
N ILE A 4 30.21 40.47 -61.45
CA ILE A 4 29.99 39.07 -61.04
C ILE A 4 28.58 38.45 -61.15
N GLN A 5 28.51 37.63 -62.19
CA GLN A 5 27.80 36.39 -62.40
C GLN A 5 28.48 35.25 -61.59
N SER A 6 27.74 34.48 -60.79
CA SER A 6 28.06 33.06 -60.53
C SER A 6 26.90 32.29 -59.90
N SER A 7 26.61 31.13 -60.49
CA SER A 7 25.99 29.91 -59.93
C SER A 7 24.53 30.00 -59.44
N SER A 8 23.52 29.59 -60.21
CA SER A 8 23.20 28.23 -60.70
C SER A 8 22.65 27.30 -59.63
N GLN A 9 21.44 26.78 -59.90
CA GLN A 9 20.88 25.50 -59.42
C GLN A 9 20.69 25.34 -57.91
N ALA A 10 19.46 25.56 -57.42
CA ALA A 10 18.82 24.75 -56.36
C ALA A 10 17.42 25.31 -56.02
N VAL A 11 16.52 25.47 -56.98
CA VAL A 11 15.11 25.75 -56.66
C VAL A 11 14.25 25.07 -57.72
N ASN A 12 13.48 24.05 -57.31
CA ASN A 12 12.46 23.28 -58.06
C ASN A 12 12.85 21.85 -58.47
N GLU A 13 12.87 20.96 -57.48
CA GLU A 13 12.65 19.50 -57.50
C GLU A 13 12.49 19.17 -55.99
N GLU A 14 11.44 18.57 -55.42
CA GLU A 14 10.35 17.71 -55.89
C GLU A 14 9.12 17.98 -55.00
N ASN A 15 7.94 18.08 -55.62
CA ASN A 15 6.66 17.87 -54.96
C ASN A 15 6.51 16.37 -54.70
N GLY A 16 6.73 15.92 -53.47
CA GLY A 16 6.62 14.51 -53.12
C GLY A 16 7.05 14.17 -51.70
N GLN A 17 6.56 14.88 -50.68
CA GLN A 17 6.66 14.40 -49.30
C GLN A 17 5.25 14.14 -48.74
N SER A 18 5.01 12.85 -48.56
CA SER A 18 3.95 12.22 -47.81
C SER A 18 3.60 13.01 -46.55
N ILE A 19 2.29 13.17 -46.34
CA ILE A 19 1.71 13.39 -45.02
C ILE A 19 2.20 12.23 -44.16
N GLU A 20 3.27 12.44 -43.39
CA GLU A 20 3.64 11.54 -42.31
C GLU A 20 2.53 11.69 -41.26
N ASP A 21 1.69 10.65 -41.18
CA ASP A 21 0.84 10.41 -40.04
C ASP A 21 1.70 10.54 -38.78
N ASP A 22 1.44 11.58 -38.00
CA ASP A 22 2.01 11.84 -36.69
C ASP A 22 1.42 10.83 -35.69
N ASN A 23 1.70 9.55 -35.95
CA ASN A 23 1.34 8.39 -35.13
C ASN A 23 2.37 8.19 -34.00
N ASN A 24 2.86 9.28 -33.42
CA ASN A 24 3.66 9.26 -32.19
C ASN A 24 2.80 9.18 -30.92
N PHE A 25 1.63 8.54 -31.01
CA PHE A 25 0.83 8.15 -29.84
C PHE A 25 1.23 6.74 -29.36
N VAL A 26 2.51 6.57 -29.00
CA VAL A 26 3.02 5.35 -28.36
C VAL A 26 3.50 5.72 -26.95
N PRO A 27 3.28 4.93 -25.88
CA PRO A 27 2.05 4.37 -25.36
C PRO A 27 2.04 4.65 -23.83
N VAL A 28 2.07 5.91 -23.38
CA VAL A 28 2.26 6.25 -21.95
C VAL A 28 1.29 5.49 -21.04
N ARG A 29 0.07 5.23 -21.54
CA ARG A 29 -1.00 4.47 -20.86
C ARG A 29 -0.73 2.97 -20.67
N LYS A 30 0.04 2.32 -21.55
CA LYS A 30 0.29 0.86 -21.48
C LYS A 30 1.32 0.51 -20.40
N THR A 31 2.27 1.42 -20.16
CA THR A 31 3.34 1.27 -19.17
C THR A 31 2.81 1.35 -17.74
N TYR A 32 1.92 2.30 -17.43
CA TYR A 32 1.33 2.42 -16.07
C TYR A 32 0.47 1.21 -15.68
N ASN A 33 -0.32 0.65 -16.62
CA ASN A 33 -1.14 -0.53 -16.33
C ASN A 33 -0.31 -1.80 -16.14
N THR A 34 0.78 -1.96 -16.89
CA THR A 34 1.68 -3.11 -16.74
C THR A 34 2.43 -3.04 -15.41
N LEU A 35 2.96 -1.86 -15.05
CA LEU A 35 3.65 -1.64 -13.79
C LEU A 35 2.73 -1.86 -12.58
N GLY A 36 1.52 -1.31 -12.60
CA GLY A 36 0.55 -1.50 -11.52
C GLY A 36 0.19 -2.98 -11.28
N LEU A 37 0.03 -3.75 -12.35
CA LEU A 37 -0.20 -5.20 -12.24
C LEU A 37 1.02 -5.94 -11.68
N SER A 38 2.23 -5.61 -12.14
CA SER A 38 3.46 -6.21 -11.61
C SER A 38 3.63 -5.96 -10.11
N ILE A 39 3.35 -4.73 -9.65
CA ILE A 39 3.39 -4.36 -8.24
C ILE A 39 2.34 -5.13 -7.44
N LEU A 40 1.13 -5.26 -7.98
CA LEU A 40 0.08 -6.06 -7.35
C LEU A 40 0.52 -7.52 -7.18
N CYS A 41 1.11 -8.13 -8.21
CA CYS A 41 1.62 -9.51 -8.13
C CYS A 41 2.72 -9.68 -7.06
N ILE A 42 3.67 -8.74 -6.98
CA ILE A 42 4.71 -8.73 -5.93
C ILE A 42 4.05 -8.61 -4.55
N GLY A 43 3.08 -7.72 -4.41
CA GLY A 43 2.31 -7.53 -3.19
C GLY A 43 1.57 -8.80 -2.75
N ILE A 44 0.87 -9.47 -3.67
CA ILE A 44 0.16 -10.74 -3.43
C ILE A 44 1.14 -11.82 -2.95
N ALA A 45 2.23 -12.06 -3.69
CA ALA A 45 3.20 -13.10 -3.32
C ALA A 45 3.83 -12.81 -1.94
N SER A 46 4.18 -11.55 -1.70
CA SER A 46 4.78 -11.13 -0.43
C SER A 46 3.79 -11.21 0.74
N PHE A 47 2.52 -10.88 0.51
CA PHE A 47 1.46 -11.04 1.50
C PHE A 47 1.30 -12.49 1.93
N VAL A 48 1.19 -13.42 0.96
CA VAL A 48 1.06 -14.85 1.23
C VAL A 48 2.24 -15.36 2.05
N ILE A 49 3.47 -15.06 1.61
CA ILE A 49 4.68 -15.47 2.35
C ILE A 49 4.66 -14.92 3.77
N GLN A 50 4.30 -13.64 3.95
CA GLN A 50 4.25 -13.02 5.26
C GLN A 50 3.21 -13.69 6.18
N THR A 51 1.99 -13.93 5.69
CA THR A 51 0.91 -14.47 6.52
C THR A 51 1.10 -15.95 6.85
N GLU A 52 1.59 -16.75 5.91
CA GLU A 52 1.86 -18.18 6.12
C GLU A 52 3.04 -18.38 7.08
N LEU A 53 4.12 -17.59 6.95
CA LEU A 53 5.23 -17.66 7.89
C LEU A 53 4.80 -17.18 9.29
N ALA A 54 3.99 -16.13 9.38
CA ALA A 54 3.43 -15.66 10.64
C ALA A 54 2.58 -16.74 11.32
N GLN A 55 1.73 -17.43 10.56
CA GLN A 55 0.99 -18.59 11.03
C GLN A 55 1.93 -19.65 11.57
N PHE A 56 2.89 -20.07 10.76
CA PHE A 56 3.82 -21.13 11.09
C PHE A 56 4.62 -20.84 12.37
N VAL A 57 5.08 -19.60 12.56
CA VAL A 57 5.80 -19.20 13.78
C VAL A 57 4.89 -19.29 15.02
N GLN A 58 3.63 -18.87 14.92
CA GLN A 58 2.73 -18.82 16.08
C GLN A 58 2.06 -20.16 16.41
N THR A 59 1.60 -20.90 15.41
CA THR A 59 0.86 -22.15 15.62
C THR A 59 1.74 -23.39 15.47
N GLY A 60 2.71 -23.35 14.56
CA GLY A 60 3.65 -24.46 14.30
C GLY A 60 4.78 -24.51 15.34
N ILE A 61 5.58 -23.45 15.40
CA ILE A 61 6.71 -23.32 16.35
C ILE A 61 6.22 -23.00 17.78
N LYS A 62 5.01 -22.47 17.93
CA LYS A 62 4.39 -22.07 19.22
C LYS A 62 5.08 -20.88 19.89
N PHE A 63 5.64 -19.97 19.08
CA PHE A 63 6.17 -18.71 19.58
C PHE A 63 5.04 -17.67 19.73
N HIS A 64 4.31 -17.75 20.84
CA HIS A 64 3.12 -16.93 21.12
C HIS A 64 3.46 -15.51 21.62
N LYS A 65 4.24 -14.75 20.85
CA LYS A 65 4.60 -13.35 21.15
C LYS A 65 4.10 -12.41 20.03
N PRO A 66 2.77 -12.24 19.88
CA PRO A 66 2.17 -11.53 18.76
C PRO A 66 2.63 -10.06 18.68
N TYR A 67 2.79 -9.37 19.82
CA TYR A 67 3.25 -7.99 19.81
C TYR A 67 4.73 -7.88 19.41
N PHE A 68 5.58 -8.78 19.90
CA PHE A 68 6.99 -8.80 19.51
C PHE A 68 7.17 -9.05 18.01
N ILE A 69 6.48 -10.04 17.44
CA ILE A 69 6.52 -10.33 15.99
C ILE A 69 6.05 -9.11 15.19
N LEU A 70 4.93 -8.49 15.60
CA LEU A 70 4.41 -7.27 14.99
C LEU A 70 5.46 -6.16 14.98
N TRP A 71 6.04 -5.86 16.16
CA TRP A 71 6.99 -4.77 16.34
C TRP A 71 8.22 -4.96 15.47
N VAL A 72 8.82 -6.15 15.43
CA VAL A 72 9.97 -6.45 14.57
C VAL A 72 9.57 -6.31 13.09
N ALA A 73 8.50 -6.97 12.67
CA ALA A 73 8.10 -7.00 11.27
C ALA A 73 7.75 -5.62 10.71
N HIS A 74 7.06 -4.77 11.48
CA HIS A 74 6.66 -3.44 11.04
C HIS A 74 7.77 -2.40 11.20
N SER A 75 8.68 -2.57 12.18
CA SER A 75 9.87 -1.73 12.30
C SER A 75 10.77 -1.84 11.05
N CYS A 76 10.88 -3.04 10.48
CA CYS A 76 11.69 -3.28 9.28
C CYS A 76 11.24 -2.49 8.05
N TYR A 77 10.04 -1.88 8.03
CA TYR A 77 9.64 -0.98 6.94
C TYR A 77 10.61 0.20 6.81
N MET A 78 11.33 0.58 7.89
CA MET A 78 12.35 1.62 7.82
C MET A 78 13.46 1.32 6.81
N ILE A 79 13.72 0.04 6.49
CA ILE A 79 14.75 -0.40 5.52
C ILE A 79 14.46 0.12 4.12
N ILE A 80 13.20 0.44 3.82
CA ILE A 80 12.79 1.08 2.57
C ILE A 80 13.52 2.41 2.36
N LEU A 81 13.82 3.17 3.43
CA LEU A 81 14.49 4.47 3.33
C LEU A 81 15.93 4.36 2.80
N PRO A 82 16.86 3.63 3.44
CA PRO A 82 18.21 3.47 2.90
C PRO A 82 18.21 2.78 1.54
N LEU A 83 17.30 1.85 1.29
CA LEU A 83 17.18 1.19 -0.01
C LEU A 83 16.88 2.20 -1.13
N GLN A 84 16.03 3.20 -0.90
CA GLN A 84 15.75 4.24 -1.88
C GLN A 84 16.97 5.13 -2.16
N PHE A 85 17.77 5.45 -1.14
CA PHE A 85 19.01 6.20 -1.32
C PHE A 85 20.08 5.40 -2.07
N MET A 86 20.08 4.07 -1.98
CA MET A 86 21.00 3.24 -2.77
C MET A 86 20.74 3.33 -4.28
N PHE A 87 19.46 3.47 -4.69
CA PHE A 87 19.10 3.62 -6.11
C PHE A 87 19.15 5.07 -6.61
N ARG A 88 19.25 6.05 -5.71
CA ARG A 88 19.36 7.48 -6.04
C ARG A 88 20.56 8.09 -5.33
N LEU A 89 21.64 8.26 -6.10
CA LEU A 89 22.95 8.71 -5.62
C LEU A 89 22.95 10.12 -4.97
N ASN A 90 21.92 10.94 -5.21
CA ASN A 90 21.83 12.31 -4.72
C ASN A 90 20.78 12.46 -3.60
N PRO A 91 21.17 12.43 -2.30
CA PRO A 91 20.22 12.52 -1.18
C PRO A 91 19.52 13.88 -1.10
N LEU A 92 20.16 14.96 -1.53
CA LEU A 92 19.56 16.29 -1.57
C LEU A 92 18.41 16.36 -2.58
N GLN A 93 18.64 15.84 -3.79
CA GLN A 93 17.62 15.78 -4.84
C GLN A 93 16.43 14.92 -4.40
N TYR A 94 16.71 13.77 -3.77
CA TYR A 94 15.67 12.92 -3.18
C TYR A 94 14.80 13.71 -2.18
N LEU A 95 15.43 14.46 -1.28
CA LEU A 95 14.73 15.22 -0.25
C LEU A 95 13.86 16.33 -0.87
N VAL A 96 14.37 17.04 -1.86
CA VAL A 96 13.62 18.09 -2.57
C VAL A 96 12.40 17.49 -3.28
N GLU A 97 12.59 16.44 -4.09
CA GLU A 97 11.47 15.78 -4.79
C GLU A 97 10.41 15.25 -3.82
N PHE A 98 10.83 14.67 -2.69
CA PHE A 98 9.91 14.20 -1.65
C PHE A 98 9.11 15.37 -1.03
N LEU A 99 9.80 16.46 -0.70
CA LEU A 99 9.17 17.62 -0.07
C LEU A 99 8.24 18.36 -1.02
N ASP A 100 8.58 18.46 -2.31
CA ASP A 100 7.73 19.07 -3.34
C ASP A 100 6.41 18.31 -3.51
N VAL A 101 6.47 16.97 -3.54
CA VAL A 101 5.26 16.14 -3.54
C VAL A 101 4.50 16.28 -2.22
N GLY A 102 5.22 16.40 -1.09
CA GLY A 102 4.62 16.65 0.22
C GLY A 102 3.90 17.98 0.32
N VAL A 103 4.42 19.00 -0.36
CA VAL A 103 3.82 20.32 -0.51
C VAL A 103 2.51 20.22 -1.31
N GLU A 104 2.49 19.49 -2.43
CA GLU A 104 1.28 19.27 -3.24
C GLU A 104 0.17 18.60 -2.41
N LEU A 105 0.54 17.55 -1.65
CA LEU A 105 -0.36 16.90 -0.70
C LEU A 105 -0.89 17.89 0.34
N PHE A 106 -0.01 18.66 0.96
CA PHE A 106 -0.38 19.60 2.01
C PHE A 106 -1.28 20.72 1.49
N GLY A 107 -1.02 21.21 0.28
CA GLY A 107 -1.84 22.21 -0.43
C GLY A 107 -3.25 21.69 -0.72
N THR A 108 -3.38 20.42 -1.09
CA THR A 108 -4.68 19.77 -1.33
C THR A 108 -5.51 19.66 -0.05
N ILE A 109 -4.87 19.38 1.09
CA ILE A 109 -5.56 19.12 2.37
C ILE A 109 -5.86 20.42 3.12
N LYS A 110 -4.98 21.42 3.04
CA LYS A 110 -5.13 22.71 3.72
C LYS A 110 -4.92 23.89 2.75
N PRO A 111 -5.83 24.09 1.78
CA PRO A 111 -5.65 25.10 0.72
C PRO A 111 -5.53 26.52 1.26
N THR A 112 -6.30 26.88 2.29
CA THR A 112 -6.25 28.21 2.91
C THR A 112 -4.89 28.47 3.57
N TYR A 113 -4.37 27.50 4.33
CA TYR A 113 -3.08 27.64 5.01
C TYR A 113 -1.91 27.60 4.01
N TYR A 114 -2.04 26.82 2.93
CA TYR A 114 -1.09 26.80 1.83
C TYR A 114 -0.97 28.15 1.13
N SER A 115 -2.09 28.80 0.78
CA SER A 115 -2.06 30.12 0.12
C SER A 115 -1.36 31.20 0.96
N VAL A 116 -1.43 31.09 2.29
CA VAL A 116 -0.71 31.98 3.22
C VAL A 116 0.78 31.64 3.26
N LEU A 117 1.13 30.36 3.24
CA LEU A 117 2.52 29.89 3.20
C LEU A 117 3.25 30.33 1.93
N THR A 118 2.67 30.12 0.75
CA THR A 118 3.28 30.55 -0.52
C THR A 118 3.37 32.06 -0.64
N ARG A 119 2.38 32.80 -0.11
CA ARG A 119 2.46 34.26 -0.03
C ARG A 119 3.63 34.74 0.83
N ASN A 120 3.85 34.10 1.97
CA ASN A 120 4.97 34.46 2.86
C ASN A 120 6.32 34.08 2.24
N GLN A 121 6.40 32.97 1.50
CA GLN A 121 7.61 32.59 0.75
C GLN A 121 7.95 33.62 -0.34
N ALA A 122 6.97 34.07 -1.12
CA ALA A 122 7.19 35.12 -2.12
C ALA A 122 7.67 36.45 -1.49
N VAL A 123 7.31 36.72 -0.24
CA VAL A 123 7.81 37.88 0.51
C VAL A 123 9.25 37.64 1.01
N GLU A 124 9.57 36.43 1.48
CA GLU A 124 10.94 36.05 1.91
C GLU A 124 11.93 36.00 0.74
N GLU A 125 11.51 35.59 -0.47
CA GLU A 125 12.36 35.60 -1.68
C GLU A 125 12.65 37.02 -2.20
N VAL A 126 11.75 37.97 -2.00
CA VAL A 126 11.96 39.39 -2.37
C VAL A 126 13.04 40.04 -1.48
N ASP A 127 13.16 39.64 -0.21
CA ASP A 127 14.21 40.10 0.71
C ASP A 127 15.58 39.45 0.46
N HIS A 128 15.63 38.28 -0.20
CA HIS A 128 16.85 37.48 -0.37
C HIS A 128 17.60 37.66 -1.70
N ASN A 129 17.16 38.56 -2.59
CA ASN A 129 17.77 38.81 -3.91
C ASN A 129 19.21 39.41 -3.91
N ASN A 130 19.91 39.42 -2.77
CA ASN A 130 21.31 39.85 -2.64
C ASN A 130 22.32 38.72 -2.38
N TYR A 131 21.93 37.45 -2.44
CA TYR A 131 22.86 36.33 -2.25
C TYR A 131 22.82 35.36 -3.43
N SER A 132 24.00 35.00 -3.94
CA SER A 132 24.19 34.12 -5.09
C SER A 132 23.58 32.73 -4.86
N ILE A 133 22.87 32.27 -5.88
CA ILE A 133 22.16 31.00 -6.02
C ILE A 133 23.19 29.91 -6.36
N ASP A 134 23.85 29.28 -5.39
CA ASP A 134 24.55 28.00 -5.66
C ASP A 134 24.76 27.07 -4.45
N ASP A 135 24.33 27.45 -3.24
CA ASP A 135 24.48 26.61 -2.04
C ASP A 135 23.14 26.37 -1.35
N THR A 136 22.19 25.67 -2.00
CA THR A 136 21.03 25.10 -1.28
C THR A 136 21.49 23.99 -0.35
N SER A 137 21.99 24.37 0.81
CA SER A 137 22.36 23.43 1.88
C SER A 137 21.10 22.80 2.48
N ILE A 138 21.19 21.53 2.91
CA ILE A 138 20.10 20.81 3.62
C ILE A 138 19.56 21.67 4.77
N THR A 139 20.44 22.40 5.45
CA THR A 139 20.10 23.30 6.54
C THR A 139 19.11 24.37 6.11
N GLN A 140 19.27 25.00 4.94
CA GLN A 140 18.33 26.02 4.45
C GLN A 140 16.94 25.44 4.13
N ILE A 141 16.89 24.23 3.57
CA ILE A 141 15.61 23.54 3.30
C ILE A 141 14.91 23.22 4.62
N LEU A 142 15.63 22.70 5.61
CA LEU A 142 15.07 22.32 6.92
C LEU A 142 14.67 23.53 7.77
N THR A 143 15.36 24.66 7.64
CA THR A 143 15.03 25.89 8.38
C THR A 143 13.92 26.71 7.73
N SER A 144 13.66 26.52 6.44
CA SER A 144 12.56 27.18 5.74
C SER A 144 11.22 26.91 6.43
N ARG A 145 10.50 27.98 6.77
CA ARG A 145 9.17 27.90 7.41
C ARG A 145 8.17 27.15 6.53
N TYR A 146 8.37 27.23 5.23
CA TYR A 146 7.62 26.53 4.19
C TYR A 146 7.71 25.01 4.36
N TYR A 147 8.91 24.44 4.18
CA TYR A 147 9.13 23.00 4.29
C TYR A 147 8.95 22.47 5.71
N ARG A 148 9.29 23.24 6.74
CA ARG A 148 9.11 22.83 8.14
C ARG A 148 7.66 22.45 8.46
N SER A 149 6.69 23.23 7.97
CA SER A 149 5.27 22.94 8.20
C SER A 149 4.84 21.63 7.54
N VAL A 150 5.34 21.37 6.34
CA VAL A 150 5.09 20.13 5.56
C VAL A 150 5.74 18.93 6.24
N ILE A 151 6.99 19.04 6.68
CA ILE A 151 7.69 17.96 7.42
C ILE A 151 6.94 17.60 8.70
N ILE A 152 6.53 18.59 9.49
CA ILE A 152 5.75 18.34 10.72
C ILE A 152 4.43 17.65 10.40
N TYR A 153 3.77 18.05 9.31
CA TYR A 153 2.55 17.39 8.85
C TYR A 153 2.80 15.93 8.49
N ILE A 154 3.79 15.65 7.64
CA ILE A 154 4.20 14.31 7.19
C ILE A 154 4.56 13.40 8.37
N LEU A 155 5.33 13.90 9.33
CA LEU A 155 5.68 13.14 10.53
C LEU A 155 4.45 12.79 11.38
N LYS A 156 3.52 13.75 11.54
CA LYS A 156 2.27 13.51 12.29
C LYS A 156 1.37 12.47 11.61
N ILE A 157 1.20 12.55 10.28
CA ILE A 157 0.37 11.58 9.56
C ILE A 157 1.02 10.20 9.50
N SER A 158 2.34 10.11 9.34
CA SER A 158 3.04 8.82 9.33
C SER A 158 3.00 8.14 10.69
N LEU A 159 3.05 8.90 11.80
CA LEU A 159 2.76 8.37 13.13
C LEU A 159 1.32 7.85 13.26
N LEU A 160 0.33 8.62 12.76
CA LEU A 160 -1.08 8.18 12.75
C LEU A 160 -1.23 6.86 11.98
N PHE A 161 -0.59 6.73 10.82
CA PHE A 161 -0.61 5.52 10.02
C PHE A 161 0.10 4.36 10.72
N ALA A 162 1.23 4.60 11.39
CA ALA A 162 1.92 3.59 12.18
C ALA A 162 1.02 3.04 13.31
N CYS A 163 0.33 3.92 14.04
CA CYS A 163 -0.64 3.49 15.04
C CYS A 163 -1.80 2.70 14.40
N GLY A 164 -2.36 3.20 13.29
CA GLY A 164 -3.50 2.56 12.63
C GLY A 164 -3.18 1.14 12.13
N ILE A 165 -2.07 0.97 11.41
CA ILE A 165 -1.66 -0.34 10.89
C ILE A 165 -1.25 -1.28 12.03
N CYS A 166 -0.56 -0.80 13.07
CA CYS A 166 -0.12 -1.66 14.16
C CYS A 166 -1.28 -2.09 15.06
N ILE A 167 -2.28 -1.25 15.29
CA ILE A 167 -3.50 -1.65 16.01
C ILE A 167 -4.18 -2.80 15.25
N SER A 168 -4.41 -2.62 13.94
CA SER A 168 -5.01 -3.66 13.11
C SER A 168 -4.14 -4.93 13.07
N GLY A 169 -2.83 -4.81 12.87
CA GLY A 169 -1.91 -5.92 12.81
C GLY A 169 -1.84 -6.69 14.13
N TYR A 170 -1.83 -6.00 15.27
CA TYR A 170 -1.84 -6.64 16.58
C TYR A 170 -3.09 -7.49 16.79
N ILE A 171 -4.25 -6.93 16.45
CA ILE A 171 -5.54 -7.63 16.48
C ILE A 171 -5.50 -8.88 15.58
N TRP A 172 -4.91 -8.78 14.38
CA TRP A 172 -4.73 -9.94 13.49
C TRP A 172 -3.88 -11.02 14.16
N TYR A 173 -2.70 -10.69 14.68
CA TYR A 173 -1.80 -11.65 15.31
C TYR A 173 -2.38 -12.29 16.58
N ILE A 174 -3.20 -11.57 17.35
CA ILE A 174 -3.94 -12.20 18.46
C ILE A 174 -4.95 -13.20 17.91
N ALA A 175 -5.72 -12.82 16.89
CA ALA A 175 -6.76 -13.67 16.33
C ALA A 175 -6.23 -14.98 15.71
N VAL A 176 -4.99 -14.98 15.18
CA VAL A 176 -4.28 -16.20 14.73
C VAL A 176 -4.25 -17.29 15.81
N ASN A 177 -4.10 -16.89 17.08
CA ASN A 177 -4.05 -17.82 18.21
C ASN A 177 -5.43 -18.06 18.85
N LEU A 178 -6.54 -17.62 18.24
CA LEU A 178 -7.90 -17.73 18.79
C LEU A 178 -8.89 -18.40 17.83
N THR A 179 -8.64 -18.36 16.53
CA THR A 179 -9.52 -18.96 15.50
C THR A 179 -8.69 -19.68 14.44
N THR A 180 -9.35 -20.43 13.56
CA THR A 180 -8.71 -21.12 12.43
C THR A 180 -8.29 -20.12 11.35
N MET A 181 -7.19 -20.40 10.65
CA MET A 181 -6.65 -19.47 9.66
C MET A 181 -7.54 -19.29 8.43
N ALA A 182 -8.30 -20.33 8.07
CA ALA A 182 -9.34 -20.23 7.04
C ALA A 182 -10.43 -19.21 7.42
N LYS A 183 -10.99 -19.30 8.64
CA LYS A 183 -11.98 -18.33 9.15
C LYS A 183 -11.38 -16.93 9.32
N LEU A 184 -10.16 -16.83 9.87
CA LEU A 184 -9.49 -15.54 10.04
C LEU A 184 -9.34 -14.82 8.70
N THR A 185 -8.86 -15.53 7.69
CA THR A 185 -8.73 -15.02 6.32
C THR A 185 -10.08 -14.58 5.78
N ALA A 186 -11.14 -15.37 5.96
CA ALA A 186 -12.48 -14.99 5.51
C ALA A 186 -12.99 -13.71 6.14
N ILE A 187 -12.83 -13.58 7.46
CA ILE A 187 -13.27 -12.40 8.21
C ILE A 187 -12.44 -11.17 7.79
N TYR A 188 -11.11 -11.28 7.70
CA TYR A 188 -10.25 -10.15 7.33
C TYR A 188 -10.50 -9.63 5.92
N ASN A 189 -10.93 -10.50 5.00
CA ASN A 189 -11.31 -10.10 3.64
C ASN A 189 -12.58 -9.23 3.59
N THR A 190 -13.39 -9.20 4.65
CA THR A 190 -14.49 -8.22 4.78
C THR A 190 -13.99 -6.78 4.93
N SER A 191 -12.68 -6.56 5.14
CA SER A 191 -12.07 -5.24 5.13
C SER A 191 -12.29 -4.48 3.81
N CYS A 192 -12.51 -5.16 2.68
CA CYS A 192 -12.86 -4.49 1.42
C CYS A 192 -14.20 -3.76 1.49
N PHE A 193 -15.19 -4.31 2.21
CA PHE A 193 -16.46 -3.64 2.46
C PHE A 193 -16.25 -2.39 3.32
N TRP A 194 -15.49 -2.50 4.40
CA TRP A 194 -15.19 -1.35 5.26
C TRP A 194 -14.38 -0.28 4.53
N ALA A 195 -13.40 -0.67 3.71
CA ALA A 195 -12.66 0.25 2.85
C ALA A 195 -13.61 1.00 1.90
N TYR A 196 -14.61 0.32 1.32
CA TYR A 196 -15.58 1.01 0.48
C TYR A 196 -16.51 1.96 1.25
N VAL A 197 -17.03 1.53 2.40
CA VAL A 197 -17.87 2.36 3.28
C VAL A 197 -17.11 3.61 3.71
N PHE A 198 -15.87 3.47 4.17
CA PHE A 198 -15.04 4.59 4.55
C PHE A 198 -14.62 5.45 3.35
N SER A 199 -14.39 4.89 2.16
CA SER A 199 -14.18 5.67 0.94
C SER A 199 -15.35 6.59 0.64
N ILE A 200 -16.60 6.13 0.81
CA ILE A 200 -17.79 6.97 0.62
C ILE A 200 -17.83 8.09 1.68
N ILE A 201 -17.59 7.76 2.95
CA ILE A 201 -17.73 8.72 4.06
C ILE A 201 -16.59 9.74 4.10
N LEU A 202 -15.35 9.29 3.89
CA LEU A 202 -14.15 10.10 4.10
C LEU A 202 -13.61 10.73 2.82
N LEU A 203 -13.70 10.07 1.67
CA LEU A 203 -13.25 10.61 0.37
C LEU A 203 -14.40 11.21 -0.43
N SER A 204 -15.64 11.12 0.07
CA SER A 204 -16.84 11.56 -0.64
C SER A 204 -16.96 10.92 -2.04
N GLU A 205 -16.54 9.65 -2.16
CA GLU A 205 -16.68 8.91 -3.41
C GLU A 205 -18.15 8.68 -3.76
N SER A 206 -18.51 8.85 -5.04
CA SER A 206 -19.84 8.52 -5.54
C SER A 206 -20.15 7.03 -5.40
N ILE A 207 -21.35 6.70 -4.94
CA ILE A 207 -21.82 5.32 -4.90
C ILE A 207 -21.98 4.81 -6.34
N LYS A 208 -21.25 3.75 -6.68
CA LYS A 208 -21.28 3.10 -8.00
C LYS A 208 -21.72 1.66 -7.82
N VAL A 209 -22.71 1.26 -8.61
CA VAL A 209 -23.30 -0.08 -8.53
C VAL A 209 -22.25 -1.16 -8.79
N GLU A 210 -21.30 -0.90 -9.69
CA GLU A 210 -20.21 -1.81 -10.00
C GLU A 210 -19.31 -2.08 -8.78
N LYS A 211 -19.01 -1.06 -7.98
CA LYS A 211 -18.21 -1.20 -6.76
C LYS A 211 -18.95 -2.01 -5.70
N ILE A 212 -20.25 -1.78 -5.56
CA ILE A 212 -21.13 -2.56 -4.65
C ILE A 212 -21.12 -4.03 -5.07
N ILE A 213 -21.42 -4.32 -6.35
CA ILE A 213 -21.49 -5.70 -6.87
C ILE A 213 -20.13 -6.39 -6.71
N ALA A 214 -19.01 -5.74 -7.07
CA ALA A 214 -17.68 -6.31 -6.89
C ALA A 214 -17.39 -6.67 -5.43
N THR A 215 -17.73 -5.78 -4.49
CA THR A 215 -17.49 -5.98 -3.05
C THR A 215 -18.30 -7.16 -2.49
N PHE A 216 -19.60 -7.22 -2.77
CA PHE A 216 -20.43 -8.33 -2.28
C PHE A 216 -20.09 -9.66 -2.97
N LEU A 217 -19.74 -9.62 -4.26
CA LEU A 217 -19.32 -10.79 -5.01
C LEU A 217 -17.98 -11.36 -4.49
N SER A 218 -17.00 -10.50 -4.17
CA SER A 218 -15.73 -10.95 -3.61
C SER A 218 -15.92 -11.57 -2.22
N ILE A 219 -16.69 -10.94 -1.34
CA ILE A 219 -17.00 -11.48 0.00
C ILE A 219 -17.73 -12.82 -0.10
N THR A 220 -18.72 -12.92 -0.99
CA THR A 220 -19.45 -14.18 -1.23
C THR A 220 -18.51 -15.27 -1.69
N GLY A 221 -17.57 -14.96 -2.60
CA GLY A 221 -16.58 -15.92 -3.07
C GLY A 221 -15.70 -16.46 -1.94
N VAL A 222 -15.26 -15.60 -1.03
CA VAL A 222 -14.47 -16.00 0.14
C VAL A 222 -15.29 -16.86 1.10
N VAL A 223 -16.52 -16.48 1.41
CA VAL A 223 -17.41 -17.25 2.29
C VAL A 223 -17.68 -18.65 1.72
N ILE A 224 -17.95 -18.75 0.42
CA ILE A 224 -18.15 -20.05 -0.26
C ILE A 224 -16.90 -20.93 -0.10
N MET A 225 -15.73 -20.37 -0.38
CA MET A 225 -14.48 -21.13 -0.33
C MET A 225 -14.17 -21.61 1.09
N THR A 226 -14.35 -20.75 2.10
CA THR A 226 -13.99 -21.06 3.48
C THR A 226 -14.97 -22.00 4.17
N PHE A 227 -16.29 -21.81 4.00
CA PHE A 227 -17.28 -22.55 4.79
C PHE A 227 -17.87 -23.77 4.07
N PHE A 228 -17.80 -23.82 2.74
CA PHE A 228 -18.30 -24.95 1.95
C PHE A 228 -17.16 -25.81 1.40
N GLY A 229 -15.90 -25.48 1.70
CA GLY A 229 -14.76 -26.37 1.55
C GLY A 229 -14.92 -27.56 2.50
N LYS A 230 -14.76 -28.78 1.98
CA LYS A 230 -14.78 -29.98 2.81
C LYS A 230 -13.46 -30.02 3.58
N GLU A 231 -13.43 -29.52 4.80
CA GLU A 231 -12.23 -29.63 5.64
C GLU A 231 -11.97 -31.11 5.95
N ASN A 232 -10.77 -31.59 5.62
CA ASN A 232 -10.17 -32.68 6.36
C ASN A 232 -9.98 -32.16 7.78
N ASN A 233 -10.32 -32.99 8.78
CA ASN A 233 -10.32 -32.67 10.20
C ASN A 233 -8.93 -32.20 10.73
N ASP A 234 -8.53 -30.97 10.42
CA ASP A 234 -7.52 -30.26 11.18
C ASP A 234 -8.21 -29.70 12.42
N ASN A 235 -8.52 -30.62 13.33
CA ASN A 235 -8.80 -30.35 14.72
C ASN A 235 -7.50 -29.86 15.37
N GLY A 236 -7.00 -28.69 14.94
CA GLY A 236 -5.98 -27.95 15.64
C GLY A 236 -6.50 -27.64 17.03
N HIS A 237 -5.70 -27.96 18.04
CA HIS A 237 -5.95 -27.88 19.48
C HIS A 237 -6.43 -26.50 19.97
N PHE A 238 -7.63 -26.09 19.61
CA PHE A 238 -8.36 -25.07 20.33
C PHE A 238 -9.14 -25.76 21.43
N ASN A 239 -8.87 -25.36 22.68
CA ASN A 239 -9.67 -25.74 23.82
C ASN A 239 -11.15 -25.58 23.44
N ASN A 240 -12.00 -26.58 23.69
CA ASN A 240 -13.42 -26.65 23.26
C ASN A 240 -14.32 -25.52 23.83
N ASN A 241 -13.74 -24.40 24.25
CA ASN A 241 -14.43 -23.21 24.69
C ASN A 241 -14.86 -22.40 23.46
N THR A 242 -16.09 -22.62 23.02
CA THR A 242 -16.78 -21.83 21.98
C THR A 242 -16.62 -20.32 22.19
N ILE A 243 -16.55 -19.87 23.45
CA ILE A 243 -16.34 -18.47 23.83
C ILE A 243 -15.03 -17.89 23.28
N VAL A 244 -13.93 -18.66 23.32
CA VAL A 244 -12.60 -18.21 22.85
C VAL A 244 -12.60 -18.03 21.34
N ILE A 245 -13.23 -18.97 20.62
CA ILE A 245 -13.35 -18.92 19.16
C ILE A 245 -14.20 -17.71 18.75
N VAL A 246 -15.35 -17.50 19.38
CA VAL A 246 -16.22 -16.34 19.11
C VAL A 246 -15.49 -15.02 19.42
N MET A 247 -14.71 -14.96 20.50
CA MET A 247 -13.89 -13.79 20.82
C MET A 247 -12.83 -13.53 19.73
N GLY A 248 -12.19 -14.57 19.22
CA GLY A 248 -11.26 -14.48 18.09
C GLY A 248 -11.93 -13.95 16.82
N ASP A 249 -13.13 -14.43 16.50
CA ASP A 249 -13.89 -14.01 15.32
C ASP A 249 -14.36 -12.54 15.45
N LEU A 250 -14.82 -12.11 16.63
CA LEU A 250 -15.17 -10.70 16.89
C LEU A 250 -13.96 -9.77 16.79
N LEU A 251 -12.81 -10.22 17.32
CA LEU A 251 -11.56 -9.48 17.25
C LEU A 251 -11.10 -9.34 15.80
N ALA A 252 -11.18 -10.41 15.01
CA ALA A 252 -10.90 -10.38 13.58
C ALA A 252 -11.81 -9.42 12.82
N CYS A 253 -13.12 -9.38 13.13
CA CYS A 253 -14.07 -8.42 12.53
C CYS A 253 -13.67 -6.97 12.84
N PHE A 254 -13.29 -6.68 14.08
CA PHE A 254 -12.83 -5.35 14.47
C PHE A 254 -11.50 -4.99 13.77
N GLY A 255 -10.61 -5.96 13.62
CA GLY A 255 -9.38 -5.83 12.84
C GLY A 255 -9.61 -5.49 11.38
N ALA A 256 -10.54 -6.20 10.72
CA ALA A 256 -10.93 -5.92 9.34
C ALA A 256 -11.47 -4.49 9.16
N LEU A 257 -12.25 -4.00 10.12
CA LEU A 257 -12.77 -2.64 10.15
C LEU A 257 -11.64 -1.61 10.30
N MET A 258 -10.73 -1.81 11.26
CA MET A 258 -9.56 -0.93 11.47
C MET A 258 -8.62 -0.93 10.25
N TYR A 259 -8.41 -2.09 9.62
CA TYR A 259 -7.62 -2.20 8.40
C TYR A 259 -8.24 -1.42 7.23
N GLY A 260 -9.56 -1.56 7.04
CA GLY A 260 -10.29 -0.78 6.03
C GLY A 260 -10.20 0.72 6.28
N LEU A 261 -10.32 1.15 7.55
CA LEU A 261 -10.16 2.55 7.94
C LEU A 261 -8.75 3.07 7.62
N TYR A 262 -7.71 2.30 7.96
CA TYR A 262 -6.31 2.65 7.68
C TYR A 262 -6.06 2.92 6.20
N GLN A 263 -6.53 2.05 5.30
CA GLN A 263 -6.34 2.20 3.86
C GLN A 263 -6.93 3.51 3.34
N VAL A 264 -8.12 3.86 3.84
CA VAL A 264 -8.83 5.08 3.43
C VAL A 264 -8.20 6.33 4.04
N LEU A 265 -7.76 6.28 5.30
CA LEU A 265 -7.01 7.37 5.92
C LEU A 265 -5.70 7.63 5.16
N TYR A 266 -4.99 6.57 4.75
CA TYR A 266 -3.81 6.71 3.91
C TYR A 266 -4.13 7.39 2.59
N LYS A 267 -5.17 6.94 1.86
CA LYS A 267 -5.56 7.59 0.59
C LYS A 267 -5.96 9.06 0.78
N LYS A 268 -6.64 9.39 1.88
CA LYS A 268 -7.13 10.75 2.15
C LYS A 268 -6.03 11.72 2.60
N LEU A 269 -5.14 11.26 3.48
CA LEU A 269 -4.20 12.12 4.20
C LEU A 269 -2.74 11.94 3.78
N GLY A 270 -2.41 10.81 3.14
CA GLY A 270 -1.03 10.39 2.86
C GLY A 270 -0.75 10.09 1.40
N SER A 271 -1.73 10.22 0.49
CA SER A 271 -1.53 10.07 -0.95
C SER A 271 -1.64 11.42 -1.63
N PRO A 272 -0.59 11.91 -2.32
CA PRO A 272 -0.65 13.11 -3.13
C PRO A 272 -1.66 12.96 -4.29
N PRO A 273 -2.18 14.08 -4.85
CA PRO A 273 -3.05 14.06 -6.03
C PRO A 273 -2.40 13.38 -7.24
N THR A 274 -1.12 13.67 -7.48
CA THR A 274 -0.29 12.94 -8.43
C THR A 274 0.43 11.78 -7.72
N PRO A 275 0.11 10.51 -8.04
CA PRO A 275 0.74 9.37 -7.36
C PRO A 275 2.26 9.35 -7.59
N SER A 276 3.02 9.22 -6.50
CA SER A 276 4.48 9.16 -6.55
C SER A 276 5.00 7.92 -5.82
N PHE A 277 5.78 7.11 -6.54
CA PHE A 277 6.45 5.91 -6.02
C PHE A 277 7.37 6.25 -4.86
N LEU A 278 8.15 7.32 -5.05
CA LEU A 278 9.05 7.88 -4.07
C LEU A 278 8.28 8.19 -2.79
N PHE A 279 7.28 9.07 -2.89
CA PHE A 279 6.54 9.56 -1.74
C PHE A 279 5.82 8.45 -0.98
N ALA A 280 5.13 7.54 -1.69
CA ALA A 280 4.42 6.42 -1.07
C ALA A 280 5.37 5.55 -0.25
N ASN A 281 6.52 5.17 -0.81
CA ASN A 281 7.49 4.33 -0.11
C ASN A 281 8.24 5.09 1.00
N THR A 282 8.49 6.40 0.85
CA THR A 282 9.03 7.20 1.95
C THR A 282 8.07 7.24 3.13
N ILE A 283 6.75 7.40 2.90
CA ILE A 283 5.74 7.33 3.96
C ILE A 283 5.74 5.94 4.62
N THR A 284 5.82 4.85 3.85
CA THR A 284 5.96 3.49 4.38
C THR A 284 7.21 3.33 5.24
N GLY A 285 8.34 3.88 4.80
CA GLY A 285 9.57 3.89 5.56
C GLY A 285 9.45 4.67 6.88
N LEU A 286 8.79 5.84 6.85
CA LEU A 286 8.50 6.63 8.04
C LEU A 286 7.55 5.90 9.00
N ILE A 287 6.58 5.13 8.50
CA ILE A 287 5.75 4.25 9.35
C ILE A 287 6.63 3.26 10.12
N GLY A 288 7.63 2.66 9.46
CA GLY A 288 8.59 1.77 10.13
C GLY A 288 9.44 2.47 11.17
N VAL A 289 9.93 3.69 10.86
CA VAL A 289 10.68 4.51 11.83
C VAL A 289 9.84 4.83 13.07
N HIS A 290 8.57 5.25 12.91
CA HIS A 290 7.69 5.51 14.03
C HIS A 290 7.39 4.25 14.84
N THR A 291 7.20 3.11 14.17
CA THR A 291 7.00 1.81 14.83
C THR A 291 8.20 1.46 15.70
N PHE A 292 9.40 1.60 15.17
CA PHE A 292 10.62 1.32 15.92
C PHE A 292 10.80 2.27 17.11
N LEU A 293 10.60 3.58 16.91
CA LEU A 293 10.88 4.61 17.92
C LEU A 293 9.84 4.66 19.04
N PHE A 294 8.56 4.45 18.73
CA PHE A 294 7.47 4.68 19.69
C PHE A 294 6.77 3.39 20.11
N LEU A 295 6.68 2.39 19.24
CA LEU A 295 5.91 1.17 19.51
C LEU A 295 6.75 0.06 20.18
N TRP A 296 7.98 0.35 20.62
CA TRP A 296 8.67 -0.53 21.56
C TRP A 296 8.18 -0.33 23.01
N ILE A 297 7.61 0.83 23.34
CA ILE A 297 7.17 1.21 24.70
C ILE A 297 6.16 0.21 25.29
N PRO A 298 5.20 -0.35 24.52
CA PRO A 298 4.31 -1.37 25.05
C PRO A 298 4.99 -2.70 25.42
N ILE A 299 6.18 -3.02 24.90
CA ILE A 299 6.87 -4.29 25.18
C ILE A 299 7.17 -4.44 26.69
N PRO A 300 7.86 -3.50 27.37
CA PRO A 300 8.01 -3.55 28.82
C PRO A 300 6.69 -3.61 29.57
N LEU A 301 5.68 -2.84 29.15
CA LEU A 301 4.37 -2.80 29.81
C LEU A 301 3.67 -4.17 29.74
N LEU A 302 3.70 -4.82 28.58
CA LEU A 302 3.15 -6.15 28.39
C LEU A 302 3.90 -7.21 29.21
N HIS A 303 5.22 -7.07 29.35
CA HIS A 303 6.03 -7.94 30.19
C HIS A 303 5.66 -7.79 31.68
N PHE A 304 5.56 -6.56 32.20
CA PHE A 304 5.22 -6.33 33.61
C PHE A 304 3.78 -6.70 33.97
N THR A 305 2.85 -6.52 33.03
CA THR A 305 1.44 -6.92 33.21
C THR A 305 1.21 -8.43 33.05
N GLY A 306 2.20 -9.15 32.52
CA GLY A 306 2.10 -10.59 32.25
C GLY A 306 1.20 -10.95 31.06
N ILE A 307 0.71 -9.96 30.30
CA ILE A 307 -0.10 -10.19 29.09
C ILE A 307 0.75 -10.86 28.01
N GLU A 308 1.98 -10.38 27.82
CA GLU A 308 2.97 -10.99 26.93
C GLU A 308 4.34 -10.90 27.59
N LEU A 309 4.82 -12.02 28.14
CA LEU A 309 6.16 -12.08 28.71
C LEU A 309 7.20 -11.95 27.60
N PHE A 310 7.96 -10.86 27.61
CA PHE A 310 9.10 -10.69 26.72
C PHE A 310 10.09 -11.87 26.85
N GLU A 311 10.35 -12.52 25.73
CA GLU A 311 11.25 -13.67 25.61
C GLU A 311 11.89 -13.61 24.23
N LEU A 312 13.22 -13.73 24.18
CA LEU A 312 13.94 -13.72 22.91
C LEU A 312 13.72 -15.05 22.19
N PRO A 313 13.40 -15.04 20.89
CA PRO A 313 13.27 -16.26 20.11
C PRO A 313 14.62 -16.97 19.98
N ASP A 314 14.59 -18.28 19.76
CA ASP A 314 15.77 -19.01 19.31
C ASP A 314 16.22 -18.52 17.92
N SER A 315 17.45 -18.85 17.53
CA SER A 315 18.04 -18.37 16.27
C SER A 315 17.26 -18.79 15.02
N GLY A 316 16.62 -19.96 15.03
CA GLY A 316 15.78 -20.44 13.92
C GLY A 316 14.48 -19.64 13.82
N THR A 317 13.78 -19.49 14.94
CA THR A 317 12.55 -18.68 15.03
C THR A 317 12.81 -17.22 14.67
N PHE A 318 13.93 -16.66 15.12
CA PHE A 318 14.33 -15.31 14.74
C PHE A 318 14.54 -15.17 13.23
N GLY A 319 15.13 -16.19 12.58
CA GLY A 319 15.26 -16.25 11.12
C GLY A 319 13.91 -16.20 10.39
N PHE A 320 12.92 -16.94 10.87
CA PHE A 320 11.56 -16.87 10.32
C PHE A 320 10.90 -15.50 10.54
N ILE A 321 11.08 -14.89 11.72
CA ILE A 321 10.59 -13.52 12.00
C ILE A 321 11.23 -12.51 11.04
N LEU A 322 12.51 -12.66 10.72
CA LEU A 322 13.18 -11.82 9.73
C LEU A 322 12.60 -12.01 8.33
N LEU A 323 12.29 -13.25 7.93
CA LEU A 323 11.63 -13.52 6.64
C LEU A 323 10.21 -12.91 6.59
N ILE A 324 9.44 -12.99 7.67
CA ILE A 324 8.15 -12.29 7.82
C ILE A 324 8.36 -10.79 7.63
N ALA A 325 9.38 -10.21 8.26
CA ALA A 325 9.69 -8.79 8.15
C ALA A 325 10.05 -8.37 6.71
N ILE A 326 10.88 -9.15 6.03
CA ILE A 326 11.27 -8.90 4.63
C ILE A 326 10.06 -8.99 3.70
N ALA A 327 9.26 -10.04 3.82
CA ALA A 327 8.02 -10.18 3.05
C ALA A 327 7.06 -9.01 3.33
N GLY A 328 6.96 -8.59 4.59
CA GLY A 328 6.19 -7.42 5.01
C GLY A 328 6.66 -6.11 4.40
N VAL A 329 7.97 -5.92 4.20
CA VAL A 329 8.54 -4.76 3.50
C VAL A 329 8.06 -4.71 2.05
N PHE A 330 8.18 -5.82 1.31
CA PHE A 330 7.74 -5.88 -0.10
C PHE A 330 6.22 -5.72 -0.23
N PHE A 331 5.47 -6.35 0.68
CA PHE A 331 4.03 -6.23 0.73
C PHE A 331 3.60 -4.78 0.95
N ASN A 332 4.10 -4.10 1.99
CA ASN A 332 3.67 -2.74 2.32
C ASN A 332 4.15 -1.70 1.30
N ALA A 333 5.35 -1.86 0.74
CA ALA A 333 5.83 -1.01 -0.34
C ALA A 333 4.89 -1.09 -1.56
N SER A 334 4.50 -2.32 -1.93
CA SER A 334 3.58 -2.55 -3.06
C SER A 334 2.17 -2.08 -2.75
N PHE A 335 1.65 -2.39 -1.57
CA PHE A 335 0.27 -2.12 -1.18
C PHE A 335 -0.04 -0.63 -1.08
N MET A 336 0.84 0.13 -0.42
CA MET A 336 0.71 1.59 -0.30
C MET A 336 0.71 2.24 -1.68
N LEU A 337 1.59 1.77 -2.56
CA LEU A 337 1.66 2.25 -3.93
C LEU A 337 0.40 1.90 -4.74
N VAL A 338 -0.16 0.70 -4.61
CA VAL A 338 -1.42 0.33 -5.27
C VAL A 338 -2.56 1.24 -4.79
N ILE A 339 -2.67 1.53 -3.49
CA ILE A 339 -3.69 2.46 -2.97
C ILE A 339 -3.47 3.87 -3.56
N ALA A 340 -2.23 4.35 -3.59
CA ALA A 340 -1.89 5.66 -4.13
C ALA A 340 -2.26 5.78 -5.62
N LEU A 341 -1.97 4.74 -6.41
CA LEU A 341 -2.27 4.69 -7.85
C LEU A 341 -3.75 4.47 -8.17
N THR A 342 -4.46 3.73 -7.31
CA THR A 342 -5.83 3.30 -7.60
C THR A 342 -6.80 3.80 -6.52
N SER A 343 -7.41 2.90 -5.75
CA SER A 343 -8.30 3.19 -4.64
C SER A 343 -8.14 2.15 -3.53
N PRO A 344 -8.52 2.47 -2.27
CA PRO A 344 -8.55 1.52 -1.16
C PRO A 344 -9.31 0.23 -1.48
N LEU A 345 -10.51 0.35 -2.07
CA LEU A 345 -11.31 -0.81 -2.46
C LEU A 345 -10.61 -1.68 -3.51
N PHE A 346 -9.99 -1.06 -4.52
CA PHE A 346 -9.27 -1.79 -5.55
C PHE A 346 -8.08 -2.56 -4.97
N ALA A 347 -7.31 -1.91 -4.09
CA ALA A 347 -6.19 -2.56 -3.42
C ALA A 347 -6.66 -3.73 -2.53
N ALA A 348 -7.74 -3.55 -1.77
CA ALA A 348 -8.30 -4.59 -0.91
C ALA A 348 -8.74 -5.82 -1.72
N ILE A 349 -9.55 -5.64 -2.78
CA ILE A 349 -9.99 -6.76 -3.65
C ILE A 349 -8.79 -7.35 -4.43
N GLY A 350 -7.80 -6.54 -4.80
CA GLY A 350 -6.57 -7.01 -5.42
C GLY A 350 -5.80 -7.98 -4.54
N ILE A 351 -5.69 -7.73 -3.23
CA ILE A 351 -5.10 -8.69 -2.29
C ILE A 351 -5.97 -9.95 -2.16
N MET A 352 -7.29 -9.88 -2.29
CA MET A 352 -8.15 -11.07 -2.21
C MET A 352 -7.82 -12.13 -3.29
N LEU A 353 -7.17 -11.73 -4.39
CA LEU A 353 -6.66 -12.66 -5.40
C LEU A 353 -5.60 -13.64 -4.86
N THR A 354 -5.01 -13.35 -3.69
CA THR A 354 -4.12 -14.29 -2.98
C THR A 354 -4.81 -15.62 -2.74
N ILE A 355 -6.10 -15.63 -2.39
CA ILE A 355 -6.82 -16.86 -2.05
C ILE A 355 -6.90 -17.84 -3.23
N PRO A 356 -7.42 -17.47 -4.42
CA PRO A 356 -7.40 -18.38 -5.55
C PRO A 356 -5.96 -18.72 -5.98
N ILE A 357 -5.01 -17.78 -5.90
CA ILE A 357 -3.61 -18.05 -6.27
C ILE A 357 -3.00 -19.13 -5.36
N VAL A 358 -3.24 -19.05 -4.05
CA VAL A 358 -2.78 -20.06 -3.07
C VAL A 358 -3.44 -21.40 -3.33
N ALA A 359 -4.76 -21.44 -3.56
CA ALA A 359 -5.46 -22.68 -3.88
C ALA A 359 -4.90 -23.37 -5.15
N TRP A 360 -4.52 -22.58 -6.16
CA TRP A 360 -3.83 -23.09 -7.35
C TRP A 360 -2.40 -23.55 -7.07
N ALA A 361 -1.66 -22.83 -6.23
CA ALA A 361 -0.32 -23.22 -5.81
C ALA A 361 -0.34 -24.54 -5.03
N ASP A 362 -1.30 -24.72 -4.13
CA ASP A 362 -1.48 -25.94 -3.33
C ASP A 362 -1.80 -27.15 -4.20
N LEU A 363 -2.63 -26.98 -5.25
CA LEU A 363 -2.89 -28.05 -6.22
C LEU A 363 -1.57 -28.49 -6.89
N ILE A 364 -0.72 -27.55 -7.30
CA ILE A 364 0.49 -27.85 -8.07
C ILE A 364 1.60 -28.43 -7.18
N VAL A 365 1.79 -27.85 -5.99
CA VAL A 365 2.92 -28.17 -5.11
C VAL A 365 2.59 -29.35 -4.20
N ILE A 366 1.39 -29.35 -3.61
CA ILE A 366 0.97 -30.29 -2.56
C ILE A 366 0.07 -31.39 -3.13
N ASN A 367 -0.43 -31.25 -4.38
CA ASN A 367 -1.39 -32.16 -5.01
C ASN A 367 -2.69 -32.30 -4.21
N THR A 368 -3.13 -31.21 -3.56
CA THR A 368 -4.41 -31.20 -2.84
C THR A 368 -5.59 -31.21 -3.83
N PRO A 369 -6.62 -32.04 -3.60
CA PRO A 369 -7.77 -32.09 -4.51
C PRO A 369 -8.57 -30.79 -4.43
N ILE A 370 -8.71 -30.09 -5.56
CA ILE A 370 -9.55 -28.90 -5.63
C ILE A 370 -11.02 -29.27 -5.45
N THR A 371 -11.67 -28.65 -4.46
CA THR A 371 -13.10 -28.82 -4.22
C THR A 371 -13.93 -27.89 -5.11
N VAL A 372 -15.20 -28.25 -5.34
CA VAL A 372 -16.13 -27.43 -6.14
C VAL A 372 -16.31 -26.03 -5.53
N SER A 373 -16.36 -25.93 -4.20
CA SER A 373 -16.46 -24.65 -3.49
C SER A 373 -15.23 -23.78 -3.70
N THR A 374 -14.02 -24.37 -3.73
CA THR A 374 -12.78 -23.66 -4.10
C THR A 374 -12.85 -23.08 -5.51
N VAL A 375 -13.35 -23.84 -6.50
CA VAL A 375 -13.50 -23.36 -7.88
C VAL A 375 -14.51 -22.21 -7.97
N VAL A 376 -15.69 -22.40 -7.40
CA VAL A 376 -16.77 -21.39 -7.44
C VAL A 376 -16.34 -20.12 -6.71
N GLY A 377 -15.78 -20.24 -5.52
CA GLY A 377 -15.27 -19.11 -4.75
C GLY A 377 -14.17 -18.34 -5.48
N SER A 378 -13.22 -19.06 -6.08
CA SER A 378 -12.14 -18.48 -6.89
C SER A 378 -12.69 -17.70 -8.09
N PHE A 379 -13.68 -18.27 -8.79
CA PHE A 379 -14.32 -17.62 -9.92
C PHE A 379 -15.04 -16.33 -9.51
N CYS A 380 -15.76 -16.32 -8.38
CA CYS A 380 -16.41 -15.11 -7.86
C CYS A 380 -15.40 -13.99 -7.55
N ILE A 381 -14.28 -14.32 -6.91
CA ILE A 381 -13.23 -13.33 -6.58
C ILE A 381 -12.58 -12.78 -7.85
N LEU A 382 -12.25 -13.64 -8.82
CA LEU A 382 -11.69 -13.22 -10.10
C LEU A 382 -12.65 -12.32 -10.88
N LEU A 383 -13.94 -12.69 -10.93
CA LEU A 383 -14.97 -11.91 -11.60
C LEU A 383 -15.15 -10.53 -10.94
N ALA A 384 -15.13 -10.46 -9.61
CA ALA A 384 -15.17 -9.20 -8.87
C ALA A 384 -13.99 -8.29 -9.21
N PHE A 385 -12.77 -8.85 -9.26
CA PHE A 385 -11.57 -8.09 -9.62
C PHE A 385 -11.62 -7.58 -11.07
N VAL A 386 -12.05 -8.42 -12.01
CA VAL A 386 -12.20 -8.04 -13.44
C VAL A 386 -13.25 -6.95 -13.59
N LEU A 387 -14.41 -7.09 -12.94
CA LEU A 387 -15.48 -6.10 -12.97
C LEU A 387 -15.00 -4.74 -12.44
N LEU A 388 -14.26 -4.74 -11.33
CA LEU A 388 -13.71 -3.52 -10.75
C LEU A 388 -12.61 -2.90 -11.61
N SER A 389 -11.72 -3.72 -12.18
CA SER A 389 -10.67 -3.29 -13.10
C SER A 389 -11.26 -2.63 -14.35
N TRP A 390 -12.29 -3.24 -14.93
CA TRP A 390 -13.01 -2.69 -16.06
C TRP A 390 -13.69 -1.36 -15.73
N ALA A 391 -14.38 -1.28 -14.58
CA ALA A 391 -15.01 -0.05 -14.12
C ALA A 391 -13.99 1.08 -13.94
N SER A 392 -12.81 0.79 -13.38
CA SER A 392 -11.73 1.75 -13.21
C SER A 392 -11.20 2.27 -14.55
N ILE A 393 -10.88 1.37 -15.49
CA ILE A 393 -10.39 1.74 -16.83
C ILE A 393 -11.44 2.59 -17.56
N ARG A 394 -12.72 2.22 -17.47
CA ARG A 394 -13.82 2.97 -18.08
C ARG A 394 -13.96 4.38 -17.50
N ASP A 395 -13.81 4.53 -16.18
CA ASP A 395 -13.85 5.83 -15.51
C ASP A 395 -12.68 6.73 -15.94
N GLU A 396 -11.48 6.19 -16.09
CA GLU A 396 -10.31 6.91 -16.61
C GLU A 396 -10.52 7.37 -18.06
N ILE A 397 -11.04 6.49 -18.93
CA ILE A 397 -11.37 6.86 -20.32
C ILE A 397 -12.37 8.01 -20.32
N ARG A 398 -13.42 7.92 -19.50
CA ARG A 398 -14.44 8.97 -19.46
C ARG A 398 -13.83 10.32 -19.03
N LYS A 399 -12.90 10.34 -18.06
CA LYS A 399 -12.21 11.58 -17.66
C LYS A 399 -11.34 12.16 -18.79
N LEU A 400 -10.63 11.32 -19.54
CA LEU A 400 -9.73 11.79 -20.61
C LEU A 400 -10.47 12.36 -21.82
N TYR A 401 -11.63 11.80 -22.17
CA TYR A 401 -12.37 12.21 -23.38
C TYR A 401 -13.48 13.23 -23.11
N PHE A 402 -13.88 13.44 -21.85
CA PHE A 402 -15.02 14.31 -21.49
C PHE A 402 -14.72 15.34 -20.38
N SER A 403 -13.45 15.59 -20.03
CA SER A 403 -13.04 16.79 -19.26
C SER A 403 -12.54 17.87 -20.21
#